data_AF-A0A3B9AJ15-F1
#
_entry.id   AF-A0A3B9AJ15-F1
#
_cell.length_a   1.000
_cell.length_b   1.000
_cell.length_c   1.000
_cell.angle_alpha   90.00
_cell.angle_beta   90.00
_cell.angle_gamma   90.00
#
_symmetry.space_group_name_H-M   'P 1'
#
loop_
_entity.id
_entity.type
_entity.pdbx_description
1 polymer ?
#
loop_
_entity_poly.entity_id
_entity_poly.type
_entity_poly.pdbx_seq_one_letter_code
_entity_poly.pdbx_strand_id
1 'polypeptide(L)'
;DRVLARALLCWIGYGHYAIEHNRGHHKNVATDADPASAVKGEWVFVFWFRSIAGGWVNAWRLEQERLEKTGKKVVSLENGMIRYCLFQTIWLAGIYGFMGWKGFIGALAVALVGVLLLETVNYIEHYGLRRTMLASGRPEPVSPQHSWNSNHELGRIFLYELTRHSDHHYKATRKYQILRHMDESPQLPFGYPTSIVLSLLPPLWFRVMDKKLG
;
A
#
# COMPACT_ATOMS: atom_id res chain seq x y z
N ASP A 1 -2.40 0.13 -18.30
CA ASP A 1 -2.66 0.04 -16.84
C ASP A 1 -1.39 0.02 -15.99
N ARG A 2 -0.56 -1.04 -16.02
CA ARG A 2 0.62 -1.15 -15.12
C ARG A 2 1.71 -0.07 -15.28
N VAL A 3 1.94 0.43 -16.51
CA VAL A 3 2.93 1.50 -16.77
C VAL A 3 2.42 2.85 -16.25
N LEU A 4 1.14 3.15 -16.48
CA LEU A 4 0.50 4.38 -16.01
C LEU A 4 0.45 4.42 -14.47
N ALA A 5 0.06 3.32 -13.81
CA ALA A 5 0.06 3.24 -12.35
C ALA A 5 1.46 3.47 -11.76
N ARG A 6 2.50 2.89 -12.38
CA ARG A 6 3.90 3.13 -11.97
C ARG A 6 4.33 4.59 -12.20
N ALA A 7 3.93 5.19 -13.31
CA ALA A 7 4.23 6.59 -13.59
C ALA A 7 3.57 7.53 -12.57
N LEU A 8 2.30 7.30 -12.23
CA LEU A 8 1.58 8.07 -11.22
C LEU A 8 2.21 7.94 -9.84
N LEU A 9 2.59 6.71 -9.43
CA LEU A 9 3.32 6.49 -8.17
C LEU A 9 4.67 7.22 -8.15
N CYS A 10 5.39 7.22 -9.27
CA CYS A 10 6.61 8.01 -9.39
C CYS A 10 6.34 9.52 -9.30
N TRP A 11 5.24 10.01 -9.87
CA TRP A 11 4.89 11.44 -9.81
C TRP A 11 4.56 11.93 -8.40
N ILE A 12 3.92 11.09 -7.58
CA ILE A 12 3.63 11.41 -6.17
C ILE A 12 4.79 11.04 -5.23
N GLY A 13 5.97 10.70 -5.73
CA GLY A 13 7.12 10.36 -4.87
C GLY A 13 6.94 9.07 -4.07
N TYR A 14 6.24 8.09 -4.63
CA TYR A 14 5.96 6.80 -3.98
C TYR A 14 6.26 5.58 -4.87
N GLY A 15 7.22 5.71 -5.80
CA GLY A 15 7.53 4.64 -6.75
C GLY A 15 8.10 3.35 -6.13
N HIS A 16 8.67 3.44 -4.92
CA HIS A 16 9.12 2.26 -4.17
C HIS A 16 7.95 1.33 -3.79
N TYR A 17 6.76 1.88 -3.59
CA TYR A 17 5.53 1.11 -3.37
C TYR A 17 5.27 0.11 -4.50
N ALA A 18 5.52 0.47 -5.75
CA ALA A 18 5.34 -0.46 -6.86
C ALA A 18 6.29 -1.67 -6.79
N ILE A 19 7.46 -1.52 -6.18
CA ILE A 19 8.40 -2.63 -5.98
C ILE A 19 7.94 -3.48 -4.80
N GLU A 20 7.67 -2.82 -3.67
CA GLU A 20 7.35 -3.45 -2.41
C GLU A 20 5.99 -4.14 -2.48
N HIS A 21 4.94 -3.45 -2.93
CA HIS A 21 3.59 -3.98 -2.96
C HIS A 21 3.52 -5.28 -3.79
N ASN A 22 4.18 -5.28 -4.95
CA ASN A 22 4.14 -6.40 -5.91
C ASN A 22 4.96 -7.62 -5.48
N ARG A 23 5.99 -7.47 -4.64
CA ARG A 23 6.94 -8.56 -4.31
C ARG A 23 7.11 -8.83 -2.81
N GLY A 24 6.80 -7.85 -1.98
CA GLY A 24 6.80 -7.90 -0.52
C GLY A 24 5.38 -8.08 0.00
N HIS A 25 4.58 -7.01 0.01
CA HIS A 25 3.24 -6.98 0.58
C HIS A 25 2.36 -8.17 0.15
N HIS A 26 2.12 -8.43 -1.14
CA HIS A 26 1.27 -9.58 -1.54
C HIS A 26 1.75 -10.94 -1.00
N LYS A 27 3.06 -11.12 -0.82
CA LYS A 27 3.63 -12.36 -0.28
C LYS A 27 3.43 -12.45 1.24
N ASN A 28 3.59 -11.32 1.92
CA ASN A 28 3.66 -11.23 3.38
C ASN A 28 2.40 -10.63 4.02
N VAL A 29 1.37 -10.28 3.25
CA VAL A 29 0.15 -9.62 3.73
C VAL A 29 -0.44 -10.38 4.91
N ALA A 30 -0.95 -9.63 5.89
CA ALA A 30 -1.47 -10.09 7.17
C ALA A 30 -0.43 -10.88 8.00
N THR A 31 0.87 -10.59 7.86
CA THR A 31 1.94 -11.13 8.72
C THR A 31 2.80 -10.01 9.30
N ASP A 32 3.62 -10.32 10.30
CA ASP A 32 4.52 -9.33 10.92
C ASP A 32 5.68 -8.93 10.01
N ALA A 33 5.94 -9.70 8.95
CA ALA A 33 6.93 -9.37 7.93
C ALA A 33 6.45 -8.32 6.92
N ASP A 34 5.16 -7.97 6.94
CA ASP A 34 4.57 -6.96 6.05
C ASP A 34 4.39 -5.61 6.75
N PRO A 35 5.13 -4.57 6.32
CA PRO A 35 4.99 -3.24 6.89
C PRO A 35 3.61 -2.63 6.61
N ALA A 36 2.94 -3.01 5.52
CA ALA A 36 1.63 -2.48 5.14
C ALA A 36 0.43 -3.23 5.76
N SER A 37 0.68 -4.19 6.67
CA SER A 37 -0.37 -4.82 7.47
C SER A 37 -0.50 -4.17 8.84
N ALA A 38 -1.60 -3.48 9.08
CA ALA A 38 -1.87 -2.79 10.34
C ALA A 38 -2.14 -3.79 11.48
N VAL A 39 -1.53 -3.58 12.65
CA VAL A 39 -1.81 -4.42 13.84
C VAL A 39 -3.05 -3.90 14.58
N LYS A 40 -3.76 -4.77 15.29
CA LYS A 40 -4.91 -4.37 16.11
C LYS A 40 -4.46 -3.33 17.16
N GLY A 41 -5.19 -2.23 17.27
CA GLY A 41 -4.90 -1.12 18.17
C GLY A 41 -3.80 -0.16 17.70
N GLU A 42 -3.22 -0.37 16.52
CA GLU A 42 -2.25 0.56 15.96
C GLU A 42 -2.91 1.86 15.54
N TRP A 43 -2.33 2.99 15.91
CA TRP A 43 -2.82 4.29 15.45
C TRP A 43 -2.38 4.50 14.00
N VAL A 44 -3.28 5.01 13.14
CA VAL A 44 -2.98 5.26 11.72
C VAL A 44 -1.71 6.11 11.51
N PHE A 45 -1.42 7.05 12.42
CA PHE A 45 -0.22 7.88 12.36
C PHE A 45 1.08 7.10 12.60
N VAL A 46 1.04 6.10 13.50
CA VAL A 46 2.17 5.19 13.75
C VAL A 46 2.32 4.25 12.58
N PHE A 47 1.20 3.74 12.06
CA PHE A 47 1.16 2.91 10.87
C PHE A 47 1.80 3.62 9.68
N TRP A 48 1.46 4.88 9.40
CA TRP A 48 2.05 5.63 8.28
C TRP A 48 3.57 5.62 8.33
N PHE A 49 4.15 5.95 9.49
CA PHE A 49 5.60 5.95 9.64
C PHE A 49 6.19 4.54 9.44
N ARG A 50 5.61 3.53 10.10
CA ARG A 50 6.10 2.14 10.02
C ARG A 50 5.98 1.57 8.61
N SER A 51 4.84 1.78 7.94
CA SER A 51 4.54 1.28 6.61
C SER A 51 5.44 1.92 5.56
N ILE A 52 5.56 3.26 5.56
CA ILE A 52 6.40 4.00 4.61
C ILE A 52 7.88 3.63 4.78
N ALA A 53 8.40 3.68 6.01
CA ALA A 53 9.82 3.41 6.27
C ALA A 53 10.16 1.92 6.01
N GLY A 54 9.30 1.01 6.49
CA GLY A 54 9.46 -0.43 6.26
C GLY A 54 9.35 -0.76 4.77
N GLY A 55 8.41 -0.15 4.07
CA GLY A 55 8.19 -0.33 2.65
C GLY A 55 9.39 0.12 1.81
N TRP A 56 9.97 1.28 2.15
CA TRP A 56 11.20 1.78 1.54
C TRP A 56 12.38 0.81 1.70
N VAL A 57 12.62 0.34 2.93
CA VAL A 57 13.72 -0.59 3.23
C VAL A 57 13.51 -1.94 2.52
N ASN A 58 12.29 -2.47 2.56
CA ASN A 58 11.94 -3.72 1.87
C ASN A 58 12.13 -3.59 0.36
N ALA A 59 11.77 -2.45 -0.24
CA ALA A 59 11.95 -2.24 -1.67
C ALA A 59 13.43 -2.32 -2.10
N TRP A 60 14.34 -1.73 -1.31
CA TRP A 60 15.78 -1.84 -1.55
C TRP A 60 16.27 -3.28 -1.42
N ARG A 61 15.87 -4.00 -0.36
CA ARG A 61 16.23 -5.42 -0.16
C ARG A 61 15.74 -6.29 -1.31
N LEU A 62 14.50 -6.12 -1.74
CA LEU A 62 13.91 -6.88 -2.86
C LEU A 62 14.63 -6.63 -4.19
N GLU A 63 15.08 -5.40 -4.44
CA GLU A 63 15.89 -5.09 -5.62
C GLU A 63 17.29 -5.65 -5.55
N GLN A 64 17.93 -5.57 -4.38
CA GLN A 64 19.22 -6.21 -4.14
C GLN A 64 19.15 -7.71 -4.41
N GLU A 65 18.19 -8.42 -3.79
CA GLU A 65 18.01 -9.86 -4.00
C GLU A 65 17.77 -10.23 -5.48
N ARG A 66 16.98 -9.43 -6.20
CA ARG A 66 16.71 -9.66 -7.62
C ARG A 66 17.99 -9.53 -8.46
N LEU A 67 18.79 -8.51 -8.18
CA LEU A 67 20.01 -8.22 -8.93
C LEU A 67 21.08 -9.26 -8.64
N GLU A 68 21.25 -9.67 -7.39
CA GLU A 68 22.17 -10.74 -6.99
C GLU A 68 21.82 -12.07 -7.67
N LYS A 69 20.54 -12.45 -7.69
CA LYS A 69 20.05 -13.65 -8.41
C LYS A 69 20.28 -13.62 -9.92
N THR A 70 20.44 -12.42 -10.50
CA THR A 70 20.67 -12.24 -11.93
C THR A 70 22.13 -11.88 -12.26
N GLY A 71 23.03 -11.96 -11.27
CA GLY A 71 24.45 -11.65 -11.44
C GLY A 71 24.74 -10.17 -11.76
N LYS A 72 23.80 -9.26 -11.47
CA LYS A 72 23.92 -7.82 -11.74
C LYS A 72 24.36 -7.06 -10.49
N LYS A 73 25.02 -5.92 -10.68
CA LYS A 73 25.43 -5.02 -9.58
C LYS A 73 24.23 -4.29 -8.98
N VAL A 74 24.16 -4.25 -7.64
CA VAL A 74 23.11 -3.54 -6.88
C VAL A 74 23.08 -2.05 -7.21
N VAL A 75 24.26 -1.43 -7.36
CA VAL A 75 24.40 -0.03 -7.79
C VAL A 75 24.50 0.01 -9.31
N SER A 76 23.34 0.03 -9.98
CA SER A 76 23.23 0.15 -11.43
C SER A 76 21.84 0.67 -11.84
N LEU A 77 21.69 1.13 -13.09
CA LEU A 77 20.39 1.54 -13.64
C LEU A 77 19.40 0.37 -13.78
N GLU A 78 19.86 -0.86 -13.61
CA GLU A 78 19.00 -2.04 -13.54
C GLU A 78 18.22 -2.07 -12.23
N ASN A 79 18.71 -1.42 -11.18
CA ASN A 79 18.01 -1.27 -9.91
C ASN A 79 16.84 -0.28 -10.05
N GLY A 80 15.63 -0.77 -9.83
CA GLY A 80 14.40 0.00 -9.84
C GLY A 80 14.40 1.13 -8.81
N MET A 81 14.99 0.94 -7.62
CA MET A 81 15.10 1.98 -6.61
C MET A 81 15.99 3.13 -7.06
N ILE A 82 17.10 2.84 -7.74
CA ILE A 82 17.99 3.87 -8.31
C ILE A 82 17.25 4.66 -9.39
N ARG A 83 16.60 3.98 -10.35
CA ARG A 83 15.81 4.66 -11.38
C ARG A 83 14.71 5.53 -10.78
N TYR A 84 14.05 5.05 -9.75
CA TYR A 84 13.04 5.80 -9.02
C TYR A 84 13.63 7.05 -8.35
N CYS A 85 14.74 6.94 -7.62
CA CYS A 85 15.36 8.08 -6.95
C CYS A 85 15.86 9.13 -7.98
N LEU A 86 16.43 8.68 -9.10
CA LEU A 86 16.83 9.55 -10.20
C LEU A 86 15.63 10.28 -10.79
N PHE A 87 14.56 9.56 -11.12
CA PHE A 87 13.33 10.16 -11.65
C PHE A 87 12.76 11.20 -10.68
N GLN A 88 12.63 10.85 -9.39
CA GLN A 88 12.08 11.74 -8.37
C GLN A 88 12.92 13.01 -8.22
N THR A 89 14.25 12.87 -8.25
CA THR A 89 15.18 14.00 -8.17
C THR A 89 15.03 14.92 -9.38
N ILE A 90 15.01 14.37 -10.60
CA ILE A 90 14.83 15.14 -11.84
C ILE A 90 13.48 15.84 -11.85
N TRP A 91 12.42 15.15 -11.45
CA TRP A 91 11.07 15.69 -11.41
C TRP A 91 10.95 16.89 -10.46
N LEU A 92 11.40 16.73 -9.21
CA LEU A 92 11.36 17.80 -8.21
C LEU A 92 12.29 18.97 -8.57
N ALA A 93 13.46 18.68 -9.13
CA ALA A 93 14.37 19.71 -9.64
C ALA A 93 13.75 20.49 -10.81
N GLY A 94 13.04 19.81 -11.71
CA GLY A 94 12.27 20.44 -12.79
C GLY A 94 11.21 21.39 -12.24
N ILE A 95 10.37 20.92 -11.32
CA ILE A 95 9.36 21.77 -10.68
C ILE A 95 9.99 22.99 -10.02
N TYR A 96 11.09 22.79 -9.27
CA TYR A 96 11.80 23.91 -8.65
C TYR A 96 12.36 24.89 -9.70
N GLY A 97 12.93 24.39 -10.80
CA GLY A 97 13.45 25.23 -11.88
C GLY A 97 12.37 26.06 -12.58
N PHE A 98 11.17 25.49 -12.81
CA PHE A 98 10.08 26.17 -13.51
C PHE A 98 9.19 27.03 -12.60
N MET A 99 8.95 26.62 -11.36
CA MET A 99 7.97 27.22 -10.44
C MET A 99 8.58 27.76 -9.14
N GLY A 100 9.90 27.67 -9.00
CA GLY A 100 10.64 28.10 -7.81
C GLY A 100 10.25 27.34 -6.55
N TRP A 101 10.59 27.93 -5.41
CA TRP A 101 10.38 27.32 -4.10
C TRP A 101 8.89 27.07 -3.76
N LYS A 102 7.99 27.95 -4.23
CA LYS A 102 6.54 27.79 -4.02
C LYS A 102 6.00 26.54 -4.72
N GLY A 103 6.38 26.33 -5.98
CA GLY A 103 5.98 25.12 -6.71
C GLY A 103 6.59 23.86 -6.12
N PHE A 104 7.85 23.91 -5.71
CA PHE A 104 8.52 22.80 -5.04
C PHE A 104 7.80 22.37 -3.76
N ILE A 105 7.49 23.31 -2.85
CA ILE A 105 6.72 23.01 -1.63
C ILE A 105 5.33 22.47 -1.97
N GLY A 106 4.65 23.08 -2.96
CA GLY A 106 3.34 22.61 -3.41
C GLY A 106 3.38 21.16 -3.90
N ALA A 107 4.40 20.78 -4.66
CA ALA A 107 4.60 19.41 -5.13
C ALA A 107 4.82 18.43 -3.99
N LEU A 108 5.64 18.80 -2.98
CA LEU A 108 5.85 17.98 -1.80
C LEU A 108 4.56 17.81 -0.97
N ALA A 109 3.75 18.86 -0.85
CA ALA A 109 2.48 18.80 -0.13
C ALA A 109 1.47 17.86 -0.84
N VAL A 110 1.34 17.96 -2.16
CA VAL A 110 0.49 17.07 -2.96
C VAL A 110 0.95 15.63 -2.87
N ALA A 111 2.27 15.39 -2.99
CA ALA A 111 2.88 14.07 -2.83
C ALA A 111 2.57 13.48 -1.45
N LEU A 112 2.77 14.25 -0.38
CA LEU A 112 2.49 13.81 0.99
C LEU A 112 1.01 13.42 1.17
N VAL A 113 0.07 14.25 0.70
CA VAL A 113 -1.37 13.92 0.78
C VAL A 113 -1.68 12.63 0.01
N GLY A 114 -1.13 12.45 -1.19
CA GLY A 114 -1.32 11.24 -1.99
C GLY A 114 -0.77 9.98 -1.30
N VAL A 115 0.43 10.07 -0.72
CA VAL A 115 1.06 8.98 0.04
C VAL A 115 0.24 8.63 1.28
N LEU A 116 -0.13 9.61 2.09
CA LEU A 116 -0.90 9.37 3.31
C LEU A 116 -2.30 8.82 3.01
N LEU A 117 -2.94 9.26 1.92
CA LEU A 117 -4.21 8.69 1.48
C LEU A 117 -4.05 7.22 1.11
N LEU A 118 -3.05 6.88 0.30
CA LEU A 118 -2.77 5.49 -0.08
C LEU A 118 -2.46 4.61 1.14
N GLU A 119 -1.63 5.09 2.06
CA GLU A 119 -1.32 4.36 3.29
C GLU A 119 -2.52 4.24 4.22
N THR A 120 -3.40 5.24 4.27
CA THR A 120 -4.66 5.12 5.01
C THR A 120 -5.55 4.04 4.42
N VAL A 121 -5.54 3.87 3.09
CA VAL A 121 -6.25 2.78 2.44
C VAL A 121 -5.67 1.42 2.83
N ASN A 122 -4.34 1.23 2.75
CA ASN A 122 -3.69 0.01 3.24
C ASN A 122 -4.03 -0.28 4.71
N TYR A 123 -4.02 0.77 5.54
CA TYR A 123 -4.36 0.67 6.95
C TYR A 123 -5.77 0.11 7.16
N ILE A 124 -6.79 0.69 6.53
CA ILE A 124 -8.19 0.23 6.72
C ILE A 124 -8.43 -1.14 6.10
N GLU A 125 -7.74 -1.47 4.99
CA GLU A 125 -7.84 -2.75 4.30
C GLU A 125 -7.24 -3.90 5.11
N HIS A 126 -6.22 -3.63 5.92
CA HIS A 126 -5.51 -4.68 6.65
C HIS A 126 -5.57 -4.55 8.18
N TYR A 127 -6.38 -3.62 8.71
CA TYR A 127 -6.48 -3.39 10.15
C TYR A 127 -6.82 -4.65 10.93
N GLY A 128 -5.86 -5.11 11.75
CA GLY A 128 -6.05 -6.17 12.73
C GLY A 128 -6.17 -7.59 12.17
N LEU A 129 -6.25 -7.76 10.85
CA LEU A 129 -6.34 -9.07 10.21
C LEU A 129 -4.95 -9.72 10.16
N ARG A 130 -4.86 -10.99 10.57
CA ARG A 130 -3.61 -11.75 10.67
C ARG A 130 -3.80 -13.14 10.10
N ARG A 131 -2.78 -13.61 9.37
CA ARG A 131 -2.62 -15.00 8.95
C ARG A 131 -2.10 -15.83 10.11
N THR A 132 -2.67 -17.01 10.26
CA THR A 132 -2.19 -18.00 11.21
C THR A 132 -0.86 -18.58 10.75
N MET A 133 0.09 -18.71 11.69
CA MET A 133 1.34 -19.43 11.43
C MET A 133 1.11 -20.93 11.54
N LEU A 134 1.43 -21.66 10.47
CA LEU A 134 1.35 -23.12 10.44
C LEU A 134 2.49 -23.74 11.27
N ALA A 135 2.33 -25.00 11.65
CA ALA A 135 3.37 -25.78 12.36
C ALA A 135 4.72 -25.83 11.61
N SER A 136 4.72 -25.62 10.30
CA SER A 136 5.93 -25.51 9.47
C SER A 136 6.69 -24.18 9.61
N GLY A 137 6.18 -23.23 10.40
CA GLY A 137 6.72 -21.87 10.52
C GLY A 137 6.40 -20.96 9.34
N ARG A 138 5.52 -21.39 8.42
CA ARG A 138 5.03 -20.57 7.30
C ARG A 138 3.62 -20.04 7.60
N PRO A 139 3.27 -18.82 7.16
CA PRO A 139 1.90 -18.34 7.26
C PRO A 139 0.97 -19.14 6.33
N GLU A 140 -0.26 -19.41 6.78
CA GLU A 140 -1.30 -20.08 5.98
C GLU A 140 -1.57 -19.35 4.66
N PRO A 141 -2.03 -19.96 3.57
CA PRO A 141 -2.23 -19.26 2.29
C PRO A 141 -3.08 -17.98 2.40
N VAL A 142 -2.77 -16.97 1.57
CA VAL A 142 -3.59 -15.74 1.50
C VAL A 142 -4.99 -16.10 1.03
N SER A 143 -5.99 -15.45 1.61
CA SER A 143 -7.40 -15.76 1.45
C SER A 143 -8.24 -14.47 1.60
N PRO A 144 -9.51 -14.46 1.17
CA PRO A 144 -10.42 -13.33 1.34
C PRO A 144 -10.44 -12.73 2.75
N GLN A 145 -10.21 -13.56 3.78
CA GLN A 145 -10.28 -13.18 5.19
C GLN A 145 -9.14 -12.27 5.65
N HIS A 146 -8.06 -12.16 4.86
CA HIS A 146 -6.87 -11.40 5.21
C HIS A 146 -6.90 -9.94 4.73
N SER A 147 -8.09 -9.44 4.34
CA SER A 147 -8.31 -8.06 3.92
C SER A 147 -9.78 -7.68 4.06
N TRP A 148 -10.03 -6.45 4.50
CA TRP A 148 -11.36 -5.86 4.51
C TRP A 148 -11.80 -5.44 3.10
N ASN A 149 -13.07 -5.69 2.79
CA ASN A 149 -13.71 -5.35 1.51
C ASN A 149 -14.77 -4.25 1.74
N SER A 150 -15.27 -3.63 0.68
CA SER A 150 -16.34 -2.63 0.77
C SER A 150 -17.31 -2.69 -0.40
N ASN A 151 -18.60 -2.70 -0.10
CA ASN A 151 -19.69 -2.73 -1.08
C ASN A 151 -20.28 -1.36 -1.46
N HIS A 152 -19.76 -0.25 -0.93
CA HIS A 152 -20.33 1.08 -1.23
C HIS A 152 -19.91 1.62 -2.61
N GLU A 153 -20.91 1.90 -3.47
CA GLU A 153 -20.75 2.37 -4.86
C GLU A 153 -19.98 3.69 -4.99
N LEU A 154 -20.10 4.60 -4.02
CA LEU A 154 -19.35 5.86 -4.00
C LEU A 154 -17.82 5.61 -3.89
N GLY A 155 -17.40 4.56 -3.19
CA GLY A 155 -15.97 4.17 -3.14
C GLY A 155 -15.45 3.66 -4.48
N ARG A 156 -16.30 3.01 -5.29
CA ARG A 156 -15.91 2.45 -6.60
C ARG A 156 -15.55 3.53 -7.61
N ILE A 157 -16.27 4.66 -7.59
CA ILE A 157 -16.05 5.78 -8.52
C ILE A 157 -14.84 6.63 -8.08
N PHE A 158 -14.70 6.92 -6.78
CA PHE A 158 -13.61 7.78 -6.29
C PHE A 158 -12.25 7.07 -6.15
N LEU A 159 -12.25 5.77 -5.85
CA LEU A 159 -11.04 4.96 -5.67
C LEU A 159 -10.86 3.93 -6.78
N TYR A 160 -11.54 4.14 -7.91
CA TYR A 160 -11.36 3.40 -9.15
C TYR A 160 -11.64 1.88 -9.12
N GLU A 161 -12.33 1.28 -8.13
CA GLU A 161 -12.47 -0.19 -7.87
C GLU A 161 -11.47 -0.75 -6.83
N LEU A 162 -10.73 0.09 -6.08
CA LEU A 162 -9.89 -0.36 -4.95
C LEU A 162 -10.72 -1.11 -3.91
N THR A 163 -12.03 -0.86 -3.87
CA THR A 163 -12.95 -1.50 -2.94
C THR A 163 -12.96 -3.03 -3.03
N ARG A 164 -12.52 -3.64 -4.16
CA ARG A 164 -12.43 -5.10 -4.34
C ARG A 164 -11.05 -5.68 -3.96
N HIS A 165 -10.39 -5.06 -2.99
CA HIS A 165 -9.03 -5.41 -2.57
C HIS A 165 -8.83 -6.88 -2.20
N SER A 166 -9.83 -7.52 -1.59
CA SER A 166 -9.73 -8.95 -1.23
C SER A 166 -9.52 -9.86 -2.44
N ASP A 167 -10.20 -9.61 -3.56
CA ASP A 167 -10.00 -10.41 -4.77
C ASP A 167 -8.68 -10.08 -5.46
N HIS A 168 -8.21 -8.83 -5.32
CA HIS A 168 -6.87 -8.44 -5.77
C HIS A 168 -5.79 -9.21 -4.98
N HIS A 169 -5.91 -9.31 -3.66
CA HIS A 169 -4.97 -10.06 -2.83
C HIS A 169 -5.06 -11.58 -3.04
N TYR A 170 -6.28 -12.11 -3.19
CA TYR A 170 -6.49 -13.52 -3.48
C TYR A 170 -5.95 -13.92 -4.86
N LYS A 171 -6.10 -13.06 -5.88
CA LYS A 171 -5.58 -13.29 -7.23
C LYS A 171 -4.99 -12.03 -7.85
N ALA A 172 -3.77 -11.67 -7.43
CA ALA A 172 -3.06 -10.46 -7.88
C ALA A 172 -2.81 -10.36 -9.41
N THR A 173 -2.94 -11.48 -10.13
CA THR A 173 -2.82 -11.52 -11.59
C THR A 173 -4.11 -11.12 -12.32
N ARG A 174 -5.26 -11.05 -11.63
CA ARG A 174 -6.54 -10.65 -12.22
C ARG A 174 -6.52 -9.16 -12.55
N LYS A 175 -7.06 -8.79 -13.72
CA LYS A 175 -7.16 -7.40 -14.13
C LYS A 175 -8.15 -6.64 -13.24
N TYR A 176 -7.85 -5.39 -13.00
CA TYR A 176 -8.57 -4.54 -12.06
C TYR A 176 -10.05 -4.35 -12.43
N GLN A 177 -10.37 -4.23 -13.72
CA GLN A 177 -11.76 -4.07 -14.19
C GLN A 177 -12.68 -5.27 -13.92
N ILE A 178 -12.11 -6.44 -13.60
CA ILE A 178 -12.86 -7.70 -13.42
C ILE A 178 -12.68 -8.29 -12.03
N LEU A 179 -12.15 -7.51 -11.07
CA LEU A 179 -12.12 -7.93 -9.67
C LEU A 179 -13.53 -8.31 -9.24
N ARG A 180 -13.71 -9.31 -8.38
CA ARG A 180 -15.02 -9.79 -7.93
C ARG A 180 -15.24 -9.39 -6.48
N HIS A 181 -16.52 -9.26 -6.11
CA HIS A 181 -16.87 -9.29 -4.69
C HIS A 181 -16.65 -10.71 -4.16
N MET A 182 -16.21 -10.83 -2.91
CA MET A 182 -16.06 -12.11 -2.23
C MET A 182 -16.86 -12.04 -0.94
N ASP A 183 -18.01 -12.71 -0.90
CA ASP A 183 -18.93 -12.71 0.25
C ASP A 183 -18.25 -13.21 1.54
N GLU A 184 -17.19 -14.00 1.39
CA GLU A 184 -16.39 -14.60 2.46
C GLU A 184 -15.36 -13.63 3.07
N SER A 185 -15.18 -12.43 2.49
CA SER A 185 -14.28 -11.39 3.00
C SER A 185 -14.94 -10.52 4.07
N PRO A 186 -14.22 -10.13 5.13
CA PRO A 186 -14.74 -9.23 6.14
C PRO A 186 -15.06 -7.86 5.50
N GLN A 187 -16.18 -7.25 5.89
CA GLN A 187 -16.65 -6.00 5.28
C GLN A 187 -16.39 -4.78 6.16
N LEU A 188 -15.89 -3.71 5.56
CA LEU A 188 -15.83 -2.40 6.21
C LEU A 188 -17.25 -1.93 6.53
N PRO A 189 -17.56 -1.60 7.81
CA PRO A 189 -18.94 -1.29 8.21
C PRO A 189 -19.58 -0.11 7.48
N PHE A 190 -18.77 0.84 7.00
CA PHE A 190 -19.23 2.11 6.41
C PHE A 190 -18.59 2.42 5.05
N GLY A 191 -17.87 1.46 4.47
CA GLY A 191 -17.09 1.64 3.25
C GLY A 191 -15.87 2.54 3.39
N TYR A 192 -15.17 2.78 2.28
CA TYR A 192 -13.84 3.41 2.28
C TYR A 192 -13.87 4.88 2.71
N PRO A 193 -14.71 5.78 2.15
CA PRO A 193 -14.66 7.20 2.51
C PRO A 193 -14.85 7.42 4.01
N THR A 194 -15.84 6.76 4.61
CA THR A 194 -16.10 6.86 6.06
C THR A 194 -14.98 6.21 6.86
N SER A 195 -14.46 5.05 6.44
CA SER A 195 -13.37 4.38 7.15
C SER A 195 -12.09 5.19 7.15
N ILE A 196 -11.76 5.86 6.04
CA ILE A 196 -10.62 6.79 5.94
C ILE A 196 -10.77 7.88 6.99
N VAL A 197 -11.89 8.62 7.00
CA VAL A 197 -12.10 9.72 7.96
C VAL A 197 -12.12 9.21 9.40
N LEU A 198 -12.78 8.08 9.65
CA LEU A 198 -12.88 7.49 10.99
C LEU A 198 -11.52 7.02 11.51
N SER A 199 -10.66 6.47 10.65
CA SER A 199 -9.30 6.02 11.01
C SER A 199 -8.40 7.14 11.54
N LEU A 200 -8.63 8.38 11.09
CA LEU A 200 -7.94 9.59 11.56
C LEU A 200 -8.36 10.00 12.97
N LEU A 201 -9.37 9.34 13.56
CA LEU A 201 -9.81 9.48 14.94
C LEU A 201 -9.65 8.11 15.65
N PRO A 202 -8.41 7.69 16.00
CA PRO A 202 -8.12 6.32 16.45
C PRO A 202 -9.03 5.79 17.56
N PRO A 203 -9.37 6.55 18.62
CA PRO A 203 -10.29 6.06 19.66
C PRO A 203 -11.69 5.68 19.12
N LEU A 204 -12.19 6.36 18.09
CA LEU A 204 -13.47 6.03 17.45
C LEU A 204 -13.32 4.85 16.49
N TRP A 205 -12.23 4.82 15.73
CA TRP A 205 -11.89 3.70 14.86
C TRP A 205 -11.84 2.37 15.64
N PHE A 206 -11.12 2.33 16.77
CA PHE A 206 -10.98 1.14 17.61
C PHE A 206 -12.33 0.70 18.18
N ARG A 207 -13.17 1.63 18.65
CA ARG A 207 -14.52 1.31 19.18
C ARG A 207 -15.41 0.62 18.15
N VAL A 208 -15.21 0.88 16.86
CA VAL A 208 -15.96 0.25 15.76
C VAL A 208 -15.29 -1.05 15.33
N MET A 209 -14.00 -1.00 14.99
CA MET A 209 -13.32 -2.09 14.29
C MET A 209 -12.87 -3.22 15.20
N ASP A 210 -12.52 -2.93 16.45
CA ASP A 210 -12.07 -4.00 17.36
C ASP A 210 -13.18 -5.01 17.66
N LYS A 211 -14.45 -4.57 17.60
CA LYS A 211 -15.64 -5.43 17.73
C LYS A 211 -15.87 -6.33 16.52
N LYS A 212 -15.20 -6.06 15.39
CA LYS A 212 -15.34 -6.82 14.14
C LYS A 212 -14.24 -7.86 13.96
N LEU A 213 -13.19 -7.82 14.78
CA LEU A 213 -12.01 -8.68 14.68
C LEU A 213 -12.15 -10.04 15.39
N GLY A 214 -13.27 -10.27 16.10
CA GLY A 214 -13.42 -11.43 17.00
C GLY A 214 -12.84 -11.16 18.37
#